data_AF-A0A3B9MAW1-F1
#
_entry.id   AF-A0A3B9MAW1-F1
#
_cell.length_a   1.000
_cell.length_b   1.000
_cell.length_c   1.000
_cell.angle_alpha   90.00
_cell.angle_beta   90.00
_cell.angle_gamma   90.00
#
_symmetry.space_group_name_H-M   'P 1'
#
loop_
_entity.id
_entity.type
_entity.pdbx_description
1 polymer ?
#
loop_
_entity_poly.entity_id
_entity_poly.type
_entity_poly.pdbx_seq_one_letter_code
_entity_poly.pdbx_strand_id
1 'polypeptide(L)'
;MSKTEVDLVRLFSELPPTPPESPPNTFVARAISPTKHKIARSSDGAANLLLSVEGIAWPAPVVLENVSVRYNLRCEILDGGGAAAVERFTVVSCVAGDPLMTEYFLRIAVVVLDAIGDHPTVKELQTVIDRLVELLRALTLPPTRAIFGLWAELYLMSRSRDVVQLARAWHQTPGDLYDFAAGNQRLEVKATGGKTRRHHFALEQLTPPNKVQLLIASVIVERSSGGASVMDLVDSIRSQLAGIPKLALAVEQVAASTLGTDWRLGHLDRFDLHAAATSLRFLNGPAVPRVSSDIPPEVSEVRFVVDLSGVPESPPTALVGELFGCLDR
;
A
#
# COMPACT_ATOMS: atom_id res chain seq x y z
N MET A 1 -19.90 -9.19 -9.67
CA MET A 1 -19.92 -7.82 -9.11
C MET A 1 -18.72 -7.71 -8.20
N SER A 2 -17.78 -6.81 -8.46
CA SER A 2 -16.67 -6.63 -7.52
C SER A 2 -17.23 -6.04 -6.23
N LYS A 3 -16.72 -6.50 -5.09
CA LYS A 3 -17.09 -6.10 -3.72
C LYS A 3 -16.73 -4.62 -3.38
N THR A 4 -16.44 -3.82 -4.40
CA THR A 4 -15.78 -2.51 -4.33
C THR A 4 -16.70 -1.35 -3.90
N GLU A 5 -17.95 -1.61 -3.52
CA GLU A 5 -18.90 -0.55 -3.08
C GLU A 5 -19.16 -0.52 -1.56
N VAL A 6 -18.59 -1.45 -0.76
CA VAL A 6 -18.86 -1.46 0.68
C VAL A 6 -17.96 -0.45 1.40
N ASP A 7 -18.55 0.65 1.84
CA ASP A 7 -17.92 1.62 2.73
C ASP A 7 -17.94 1.12 4.19
N LEU A 8 -16.89 0.38 4.58
CA LEU A 8 -16.75 -0.14 5.94
C LEU A 8 -16.56 0.96 6.98
N VAL A 9 -16.04 2.13 6.60
CA VAL A 9 -15.90 3.28 7.50
C VAL A 9 -17.28 3.78 7.90
N ARG A 10 -18.16 3.98 6.91
CA ARG A 10 -19.56 4.35 7.15
C ARG A 10 -20.32 3.27 7.91
N LEU A 11 -20.21 2.00 7.52
CA LEU A 11 -20.92 0.93 8.23
C LEU A 11 -20.51 0.83 9.69
N PHE A 12 -19.22 0.99 9.99
CA PHE A 12 -18.71 0.96 11.36
C PHE A 12 -19.16 2.18 12.20
N SER A 13 -19.24 3.37 11.60
CA SER A 13 -19.66 4.58 12.31
C SER A 13 -21.14 4.53 12.72
N GLU A 14 -21.97 3.85 11.92
CA GLU A 14 -23.39 3.63 12.18
C GLU A 14 -23.67 2.52 13.23
N LEU A 15 -22.66 1.77 13.68
CA LEU A 15 -22.85 0.78 14.75
C LEU A 15 -23.03 1.49 16.09
N PRO A 16 -24.04 1.12 16.90
CA PRO A 16 -24.16 1.62 18.26
C PRO A 16 -23.03 1.07 19.15
N PRO A 17 -22.72 1.72 20.28
CA PRO A 17 -21.79 1.16 21.25
C PRO A 17 -22.32 -0.15 21.82
N THR A 18 -21.40 -1.07 22.10
CA THR A 18 -21.72 -2.30 22.82
C THR A 18 -22.13 -1.97 24.26
N PRO A 19 -23.15 -2.63 24.84
CA PRO A 19 -23.59 -2.35 26.21
C PRO A 19 -22.45 -2.50 27.25
N PRO A 20 -22.35 -1.62 28.26
CA PRO A 20 -21.20 -1.52 29.20
C PRO A 20 -20.88 -2.76 30.04
N GLU A 21 -21.76 -3.77 30.07
CA GLU A 21 -21.62 -4.99 30.89
C GLU A 21 -21.75 -6.26 30.04
N SER A 22 -21.50 -6.15 28.74
CA SER A 22 -21.59 -7.31 27.84
C SER A 22 -20.51 -8.35 28.18
N PRO A 23 -20.81 -9.65 28.09
CA PRO A 23 -19.81 -10.71 28.26
C PRO A 23 -18.59 -10.54 27.33
N PRO A 24 -17.43 -11.13 27.68
CA PRO A 24 -16.29 -11.18 26.76
C PRO A 24 -16.67 -11.76 25.40
N ASN A 25 -16.09 -11.23 24.33
CA ASN A 25 -16.38 -11.62 22.94
C ASN A 25 -17.82 -11.33 22.49
N THR A 26 -18.47 -10.34 23.11
CA THR A 26 -19.71 -9.75 22.61
C THR A 26 -19.39 -8.64 21.63
N PHE A 27 -20.11 -8.63 20.51
CA PHE A 27 -19.94 -7.65 19.45
C PHE A 27 -21.29 -7.13 18.96
N VAL A 28 -21.39 -5.82 18.78
CA VAL A 28 -22.43 -5.25 17.92
C VAL A 28 -21.93 -5.32 16.49
N ALA A 29 -22.63 -6.03 15.63
CA ALA A 29 -22.13 -6.33 14.28
C ALA A 29 -23.17 -6.08 13.20
N ARG A 30 -22.69 -5.81 11.99
CA ARG A 30 -23.50 -5.73 10.78
C ARG A 30 -22.91 -6.62 9.70
N ALA A 31 -23.77 -7.32 8.96
CA ALA A 31 -23.35 -8.19 7.88
C ALA A 31 -22.73 -7.40 6.73
N ILE A 32 -21.67 -7.96 6.13
CA ILE A 32 -21.03 -7.44 4.91
C ILE A 32 -21.61 -8.23 3.73
N SER A 33 -22.76 -7.78 3.22
CA SER A 33 -23.47 -8.45 2.12
C SER A 33 -22.62 -8.51 0.84
N PRO A 34 -22.66 -9.61 0.05
CA PRO A 34 -23.45 -10.84 0.24
C PRO A 34 -22.72 -11.93 1.05
N THR A 35 -21.67 -11.59 1.80
CA THR A 35 -20.83 -12.58 2.50
C THR A 35 -21.38 -12.95 3.88
N LYS A 36 -20.82 -14.02 4.48
CA LYS A 36 -21.03 -14.36 5.90
C LYS A 36 -20.12 -13.56 6.85
N HIS A 37 -19.29 -12.67 6.33
CA HIS A 37 -18.42 -11.83 7.14
C HIS A 37 -19.22 -10.66 7.75
N LYS A 38 -18.74 -10.14 8.87
CA LYS A 38 -19.38 -9.01 9.56
C LYS A 38 -18.34 -7.97 9.93
N ILE A 39 -18.74 -6.70 9.89
CA ILE A 39 -18.03 -5.62 10.55
C ILE A 39 -18.64 -5.43 11.94
N ALA A 40 -17.81 -5.23 12.95
CA ALA A 40 -18.28 -5.21 14.31
C ALA A 40 -17.52 -4.25 15.23
N ARG A 41 -18.19 -3.87 16.31
CA ARG A 41 -17.65 -3.09 17.41
C ARG A 41 -17.65 -3.94 18.68
N SER A 42 -16.53 -3.97 19.40
CA SER A 42 -16.39 -4.63 20.71
C SER A 42 -16.77 -3.67 21.86
N SER A 43 -16.73 -4.17 23.11
CA SER A 43 -17.05 -3.39 24.31
C SER A 43 -16.10 -2.22 24.58
N ASP A 44 -14.84 -2.35 24.19
CA ASP A 44 -13.81 -1.30 24.23
C ASP A 44 -13.93 -0.29 23.07
N GLY A 45 -14.91 -0.46 22.18
CA GLY A 45 -15.12 0.41 21.02
C GLY A 45 -14.23 0.09 19.82
N ALA A 46 -13.36 -0.93 19.89
CA ALA A 46 -12.48 -1.29 18.79
C ALA A 46 -13.25 -1.77 17.54
N ALA A 47 -12.68 -1.50 16.36
CA ALA A 47 -13.16 -2.03 15.09
C ALA A 47 -12.69 -3.48 14.90
N ASN A 48 -13.62 -4.35 14.50
CA ASN A 48 -13.40 -5.78 14.35
C ASN A 48 -13.94 -6.27 13.02
N LEU A 49 -13.14 -7.06 12.31
CA LEU A 49 -13.60 -7.87 11.17
C LEU A 49 -13.85 -9.30 11.64
N LEU A 50 -15.10 -9.76 11.52
CA LEU A 50 -15.52 -11.10 11.90
C LEU A 50 -15.62 -11.97 10.64
N LEU A 51 -14.69 -12.90 10.49
CA LEU A 51 -14.53 -13.73 9.30
C LEU A 51 -15.08 -15.13 9.57
N SER A 52 -16.24 -15.43 8.98
CA SER A 52 -16.84 -16.77 8.99
C SER A 52 -16.09 -17.70 8.04
N VAL A 53 -15.44 -18.73 8.59
CA VAL A 53 -14.70 -19.75 7.83
C VAL A 53 -14.94 -21.11 8.48
N GLU A 54 -15.17 -22.13 7.67
CA GLU A 54 -15.32 -23.51 8.13
C GLU A 54 -13.95 -24.21 8.15
N GLY A 55 -13.61 -24.86 9.26
CA GLY A 55 -12.33 -25.52 9.40
C GLY A 55 -12.11 -26.17 10.76
N ILE A 56 -11.15 -27.10 10.80
CA ILE A 56 -10.86 -27.94 11.98
C ILE A 56 -9.47 -27.70 12.57
N ALA A 57 -8.55 -27.09 11.81
CA ALA A 57 -7.19 -26.80 12.24
C ALA A 57 -6.95 -25.30 12.14
N TRP A 58 -6.55 -24.67 13.24
CA TRP A 58 -6.47 -23.22 13.36
C TRP A 58 -5.05 -22.78 13.77
N PRO A 59 -4.53 -21.67 13.23
CA PRO A 59 -3.24 -21.11 13.66
C PRO A 59 -3.28 -20.59 15.11
N ALA A 60 -2.09 -20.31 15.64
CA ALA A 60 -1.95 -19.61 16.91
C ALA A 60 -2.48 -18.16 16.79
N PRO A 61 -3.04 -17.59 17.88
CA PRO A 61 -3.48 -16.20 17.87
C PRO A 61 -2.29 -15.25 17.73
N VAL A 62 -2.55 -14.08 17.15
CA VAL A 62 -1.57 -12.99 16.96
C VAL A 62 -2.00 -11.80 17.80
N VAL A 63 -1.07 -11.17 18.51
CA VAL A 63 -1.30 -9.92 19.24
C VAL A 63 -0.11 -9.01 18.98
N LEU A 64 -0.36 -7.88 18.32
CA LEU A 64 0.60 -6.83 18.01
C LEU A 64 0.03 -5.48 18.46
N GLU A 65 0.85 -4.43 18.33
CA GLU A 65 0.50 -3.06 18.76
C GLU A 65 -0.76 -2.51 18.08
N ASN A 66 -0.93 -2.72 16.76
CA ASN A 66 -2.08 -2.20 16.01
C ASN A 66 -3.16 -3.24 15.74
N VAL A 67 -2.84 -4.54 15.81
CA VAL A 67 -3.75 -5.61 15.39
C VAL A 67 -3.69 -6.81 16.32
N SER A 68 -4.84 -7.44 16.56
CA SER A 68 -4.90 -8.79 17.09
C SER A 68 -5.74 -9.70 16.21
N VAL A 69 -5.39 -10.98 16.18
CA VAL A 69 -6.12 -12.01 15.44
C VAL A 69 -6.39 -13.20 16.34
N ARG A 70 -7.66 -13.55 16.50
CA ARG A 70 -8.12 -14.69 17.28
C ARG A 70 -8.94 -15.61 16.40
N TYR A 71 -8.51 -16.86 16.26
CA TYR A 71 -9.14 -17.83 15.38
C TYR A 71 -10.24 -18.61 16.09
N ASN A 72 -11.30 -18.95 15.35
CA ASN A 72 -12.38 -19.82 15.81
C ASN A 72 -12.98 -19.42 17.17
N LEU A 73 -13.11 -18.12 17.40
CA LEU A 73 -13.61 -17.56 18.64
C LEU A 73 -15.13 -17.69 18.69
N ARG A 74 -15.68 -18.19 19.82
CA ARG A 74 -17.12 -18.15 20.08
C ARG A 74 -17.51 -16.72 20.42
N CYS A 75 -18.33 -16.12 19.57
CA CYS A 75 -18.76 -14.73 19.67
C CYS A 75 -20.25 -14.65 19.94
N GLU A 76 -20.63 -13.65 20.73
CA GLU A 76 -22.02 -13.25 20.93
C GLU A 76 -22.31 -12.01 20.07
N ILE A 77 -23.26 -12.10 19.15
CA ILE A 77 -23.55 -11.06 18.17
C ILE A 77 -24.86 -10.38 18.51
N LEU A 78 -24.79 -9.07 18.76
CA LEU A 78 -25.92 -8.20 19.00
C LEU A 78 -26.32 -7.51 17.70
N ASP A 79 -27.52 -7.82 17.20
CA ASP A 79 -28.09 -7.21 15.99
C ASP A 79 -29.31 -6.37 16.36
N GLY A 80 -29.07 -5.10 16.72
CA GLY A 80 -30.02 -3.98 16.69
C GLY A 80 -31.36 -4.07 17.45
N GLY A 81 -31.66 -5.16 18.17
CA GLY A 81 -32.91 -5.35 18.91
C GLY A 81 -33.38 -6.80 19.10
N GLY A 82 -32.69 -7.80 18.52
CA GLY A 82 -33.00 -9.23 18.69
C GLY A 82 -32.22 -9.91 19.84
N ALA A 83 -32.57 -11.17 20.13
CA ALA A 83 -31.77 -12.02 21.00
C ALA A 83 -30.38 -12.24 20.40
N ALA A 84 -29.35 -12.26 21.26
CA ALA A 84 -27.99 -12.41 20.80
C ALA A 84 -27.76 -13.75 20.09
N ALA A 85 -27.16 -13.70 18.90
CA ALA A 85 -26.79 -14.90 18.16
C ALA A 85 -25.40 -15.35 18.59
N VAL A 86 -25.23 -16.65 18.84
CA VAL A 86 -23.92 -17.24 19.15
C VAL A 86 -23.36 -17.90 17.89
N GLU A 87 -22.25 -17.38 17.40
CA GLU A 87 -21.57 -17.84 16.19
C GLU A 87 -20.05 -17.93 16.42
N ARG A 88 -19.31 -18.57 15.51
CA ARG A 88 -17.85 -18.67 15.59
C ARG A 88 -17.17 -17.94 14.44
N PHE A 89 -16.14 -17.15 14.75
CA PHE A 89 -15.42 -16.34 13.76
C PHE A 89 -13.91 -16.38 13.99
N THR A 90 -13.16 -16.16 12.91
CA THR A 90 -11.84 -15.54 13.04
C THR A 90 -12.05 -14.04 13.23
N VAL A 91 -11.58 -13.50 14.34
CA VAL A 91 -11.74 -12.10 14.72
C VAL A 91 -10.43 -11.38 14.51
N VAL A 92 -10.44 -10.37 13.63
CA VAL A 92 -9.32 -9.45 13.42
C VAL A 92 -9.71 -8.11 14.03
N SER A 93 -8.99 -7.66 15.05
CA SER A 93 -9.30 -6.45 15.81
C SER A 93 -8.22 -5.38 15.59
N CYS A 94 -8.64 -4.14 15.32
CA CYS A 94 -7.78 -2.96 15.39
C CYS A 94 -7.68 -2.49 16.84
N VAL A 95 -6.51 -2.66 17.47
CA VAL A 95 -6.34 -2.46 18.94
C VAL A 95 -5.65 -1.15 19.31
N ALA A 96 -5.26 -0.31 18.33
CA ALA A 96 -4.45 0.89 18.54
C ALA A 96 -5.15 2.03 19.30
N GLY A 97 -6.49 2.04 19.37
CA GLY A 97 -7.27 3.13 19.99
C GLY A 97 -7.20 4.49 19.26
N ASP A 98 -6.46 4.59 18.16
CA ASP A 98 -6.32 5.79 17.33
C ASP A 98 -7.43 5.81 16.24
N PRO A 99 -8.24 6.88 16.15
CA PRO A 99 -9.24 7.02 15.09
C PRO A 99 -8.67 6.93 13.68
N LEU A 100 -7.47 7.48 13.45
CA LEU A 100 -6.85 7.45 12.12
C LEU A 100 -6.37 6.04 11.74
N MET A 101 -5.87 5.29 12.73
CA MET A 101 -5.55 3.87 12.55
C MET A 101 -6.80 3.03 12.32
N THR A 102 -7.90 3.36 13.01
CA THR A 102 -9.20 2.70 12.83
C THR A 102 -9.72 2.91 11.41
N GLU A 103 -9.67 4.13 10.89
CA GLU A 103 -10.04 4.42 9.51
C GLU A 103 -9.15 3.66 8.52
N TYR A 104 -7.82 3.67 8.72
CA TYR A 104 -6.86 2.95 7.89
C TYR A 104 -7.15 1.43 7.88
N PHE A 105 -7.38 0.83 9.04
CA PHE A 105 -7.78 -0.57 9.19
C PHE A 105 -9.04 -0.90 8.39
N LEU A 106 -10.08 -0.07 8.51
CA LEU A 106 -11.36 -0.28 7.81
C LEU A 106 -11.21 -0.17 6.29
N ARG A 107 -10.36 0.75 5.80
CA ARG A 107 -10.06 0.89 4.36
C ARG A 107 -9.37 -0.36 3.81
N ILE A 108 -8.39 -0.90 4.53
CA ILE A 108 -7.67 -2.12 4.10
C ILE A 108 -8.54 -3.37 4.26
N ALA A 109 -9.44 -3.40 5.25
CA ALA A 109 -10.36 -4.52 5.45
C ALA A 109 -11.19 -4.80 4.19
N VAL A 110 -11.56 -3.79 3.40
CA VAL A 110 -12.23 -3.96 2.10
C VAL A 110 -11.36 -4.80 1.16
N VAL A 111 -10.09 -4.43 1.00
CA VAL A 111 -9.13 -5.15 0.12
C VAL A 111 -8.93 -6.58 0.59
N VAL A 112 -8.86 -6.79 1.91
CA VAL A 112 -8.69 -8.11 2.53
C VAL A 112 -9.90 -9.00 2.26
N LEU A 113 -11.12 -8.48 2.40
CA LEU A 113 -12.35 -9.23 2.10
C LEU A 113 -12.44 -9.64 0.63
N ASP A 114 -11.97 -8.79 -0.28
CA ASP A 114 -11.92 -9.10 -1.70
C ASP A 114 -10.87 -10.17 -2.00
N ALA A 115 -9.73 -10.11 -1.33
CA ALA A 115 -8.64 -11.08 -1.49
C ALA A 115 -8.97 -12.46 -0.90
N ILE A 116 -9.78 -12.52 0.16
CA ILE A 116 -10.25 -13.75 0.81
C ILE A 116 -11.29 -14.48 -0.06
N GLY A 117 -12.18 -13.74 -0.74
CA GLY A 117 -13.31 -14.35 -1.46
C GLY A 117 -14.48 -14.71 -0.54
N ASP A 118 -15.44 -15.51 -1.02
CA ASP A 118 -16.71 -15.77 -0.29
C ASP A 118 -16.67 -17.06 0.55
N HIS A 119 -15.87 -18.03 0.12
CA HIS A 119 -15.75 -19.35 0.73
C HIS A 119 -14.27 -19.75 0.86
N PRO A 120 -13.46 -18.99 1.61
CA PRO A 120 -12.04 -19.29 1.77
C PRO A 120 -11.86 -20.59 2.54
N THR A 121 -10.80 -21.33 2.21
CA THR A 121 -10.24 -22.32 3.12
C THR A 121 -9.50 -21.63 4.29
N VAL A 122 -9.28 -22.33 5.40
CA VAL A 122 -8.48 -21.78 6.51
C VAL A 122 -7.07 -21.34 6.07
N LYS A 123 -6.46 -22.07 5.12
CA LYS A 123 -5.12 -21.75 4.61
C LYS A 123 -5.12 -20.46 3.78
N GLU A 124 -6.13 -20.26 2.94
CA GLU A 124 -6.27 -19.03 2.16
C GLU A 124 -6.56 -17.84 3.07
N LEU A 125 -7.45 -18.01 4.05
CA LEU A 125 -7.69 -17.02 5.10
C LEU A 125 -6.39 -16.64 5.79
N GLN A 126 -5.65 -17.61 6.30
CA GLN A 126 -4.38 -17.38 7.00
C GLN A 126 -3.40 -16.61 6.11
N THR A 127 -3.27 -16.98 4.83
CA THR A 127 -2.36 -16.29 3.90
C THR A 127 -2.70 -14.81 3.75
N VAL A 128 -3.99 -14.45 3.68
CA VAL A 128 -4.40 -13.04 3.57
C VAL A 128 -4.31 -12.31 4.92
N ILE A 129 -4.62 -12.99 6.02
CA ILE A 129 -4.50 -12.42 7.37
C ILE A 129 -3.04 -12.14 7.73
N ASP A 130 -2.11 -13.04 7.43
CA ASP A 130 -0.69 -12.83 7.67
C ASP A 130 -0.18 -11.60 6.91
N ARG A 131 -0.70 -11.38 5.69
CA ARG A 131 -0.41 -10.18 4.89
C ARG A 131 -0.92 -8.89 5.53
N LEU A 132 -2.13 -8.91 6.09
CA LEU A 132 -2.71 -7.78 6.83
C LEU A 132 -1.94 -7.50 8.13
N VAL A 133 -1.57 -8.56 8.86
CA VAL A 133 -0.79 -8.48 10.09
C VAL A 133 0.57 -7.84 9.83
N GLU A 134 1.30 -8.32 8.82
CA GLU A 134 2.60 -7.75 8.44
C GLU A 134 2.47 -6.31 7.96
N LEU A 135 1.38 -5.96 7.26
CA LEU A 135 1.10 -4.57 6.88
C LEU A 135 0.95 -3.67 8.11
N LEU A 136 0.09 -4.03 9.07
CA LEU A 136 -0.16 -3.23 10.27
C LEU A 136 1.04 -3.19 11.22
N ARG A 137 1.87 -4.25 11.21
CA ARG A 137 3.16 -4.29 11.88
C ARG A 137 4.16 -3.33 11.23
N ALA A 138 4.18 -3.24 9.90
CA ALA A 138 5.13 -2.37 9.21
C ALA A 138 4.95 -0.90 9.63
N LEU A 139 3.74 -0.47 9.95
CA LEU A 139 3.43 0.89 10.44
C LEU A 139 4.04 1.23 11.82
N THR A 140 4.61 0.26 12.53
CA THR A 140 5.33 0.48 13.79
C THR A 140 6.85 0.46 13.62
N LEU A 141 7.34 0.18 12.41
CA LEU A 141 8.75 0.18 12.07
C LEU A 141 9.17 1.55 11.50
N PRO A 142 10.45 1.93 11.59
CA PRO A 142 10.93 3.17 10.97
C PRO A 142 10.65 3.23 9.46
N PRO A 143 10.34 4.41 8.90
CA PRO A 143 10.22 4.60 7.46
C PRO A 143 11.51 4.18 6.75
N THR A 144 11.38 3.58 5.56
CA THR A 144 12.54 3.20 4.75
C THR A 144 12.89 4.24 3.69
N ARG A 145 11.96 5.12 3.35
CA ARG A 145 12.15 6.23 2.38
C ARG A 145 11.35 7.46 2.78
N ALA A 146 11.69 8.60 2.18
CA ALA A 146 10.95 9.84 2.35
C ALA A 146 9.58 9.79 1.66
N ILE A 147 8.57 10.39 2.29
CA ILE A 147 7.17 10.39 1.84
C ILE A 147 7.00 10.93 0.41
N PHE A 148 7.69 12.02 0.06
CA PHE A 148 7.58 12.59 -1.29
C PHE A 148 8.16 11.66 -2.38
N GLY A 149 9.09 10.76 -2.02
CA GLY A 149 9.60 9.72 -2.90
C GLY A 149 8.53 8.68 -3.20
N LEU A 150 7.93 8.10 -2.16
CA LEU A 150 6.80 7.17 -2.29
C LEU A 150 5.62 7.82 -3.03
N TRP A 151 5.31 9.08 -2.69
CA TRP A 151 4.26 9.83 -3.36
C TRP A 151 4.52 9.96 -4.86
N ALA A 152 5.77 10.23 -5.27
CA ALA A 152 6.13 10.33 -6.68
C ALA A 152 6.01 8.99 -7.43
N GLU A 153 6.40 7.89 -6.80
CA GLU A 153 6.24 6.54 -7.35
C GLU A 153 4.76 6.20 -7.57
N LEU A 154 3.92 6.43 -6.56
CA LEU A 154 2.47 6.22 -6.63
C LEU A 154 1.80 7.19 -7.60
N TYR A 155 2.27 8.44 -7.67
CA TYR A 155 1.77 9.44 -8.61
C TYR A 155 1.98 8.94 -10.04
N LEU A 156 3.20 8.51 -10.36
CA LEU A 156 3.55 7.93 -11.66
C LEU A 156 2.67 6.72 -11.99
N MET A 157 2.49 5.82 -11.02
CA MET A 157 1.63 4.64 -11.18
C MET A 157 0.18 5.02 -11.45
N SER A 158 -0.42 5.88 -10.63
CA SER A 158 -1.82 6.30 -10.75
C SER A 158 -2.13 6.99 -12.09
N ARG A 159 -1.11 7.57 -12.72
CA ARG A 159 -1.18 8.30 -14.00
C ARG A 159 -0.79 7.45 -15.20
N SER A 160 -0.34 6.21 -15.01
CA SER A 160 0.00 5.32 -16.13
C SER A 160 -1.24 4.98 -16.98
N ARG A 161 -1.02 4.55 -18.23
CA ARG A 161 -2.05 3.95 -19.12
C ARG A 161 -2.43 2.54 -18.68
N ASP A 162 -1.50 1.80 -18.06
CA ASP A 162 -1.73 0.47 -17.51
C ASP A 162 -1.18 0.38 -16.07
N VAL A 163 -2.07 0.69 -15.12
CA VAL A 163 -1.77 0.62 -13.68
C VAL A 163 -1.49 -0.81 -13.24
N VAL A 164 -2.12 -1.82 -13.86
CA VAL A 164 -1.94 -3.23 -13.50
C VAL A 164 -0.52 -3.66 -13.81
N GLN A 165 -0.02 -3.31 -15.00
CA GLN A 165 1.35 -3.62 -15.38
C GLN A 165 2.37 -2.89 -14.51
N LEU A 166 2.18 -1.59 -14.26
CA LEU A 166 3.13 -0.84 -13.43
C LEU A 166 3.12 -1.32 -11.97
N ALA A 167 1.95 -1.64 -11.40
CA ALA A 167 1.84 -2.21 -10.06
C ALA A 167 2.50 -3.59 -9.93
N ARG A 168 2.50 -4.42 -11.00
CA ARG A 168 3.22 -5.71 -11.03
C ARG A 168 4.73 -5.54 -11.08
N ALA A 169 5.19 -4.46 -11.70
CA ALA A 169 6.61 -4.14 -11.82
C ALA A 169 7.14 -3.35 -10.62
N TRP A 170 6.27 -2.76 -9.81
CA TRP A 170 6.64 -2.01 -8.62
C TRP A 170 7.21 -2.93 -7.54
N HIS A 171 8.31 -2.50 -6.95
CA HIS A 171 9.06 -3.27 -5.95
C HIS A 171 8.19 -3.98 -4.93
N GLN A 172 8.44 -5.29 -4.77
CA GLN A 172 7.86 -6.09 -3.67
C GLN A 172 8.91 -6.61 -2.69
N THR A 173 10.20 -6.44 -2.99
CA THR A 173 11.30 -7.00 -2.18
C THR A 173 12.05 -5.88 -1.45
N PRO A 174 12.40 -6.06 -0.16
CA PRO A 174 13.35 -5.17 0.50
C PRO A 174 14.74 -5.23 -0.16
N GLY A 175 15.38 -4.07 -0.39
CA GLY A 175 16.74 -3.97 -0.95
C GLY A 175 16.83 -3.93 -2.48
N ASP A 176 15.68 -3.88 -3.12
CA ASP A 176 15.51 -3.93 -4.55
C ASP A 176 15.98 -2.57 -5.16
N LEU A 177 16.76 -2.60 -6.25
CA LEU A 177 17.61 -1.44 -6.66
C LEU A 177 16.86 -0.30 -7.38
N TYR A 178 15.78 -0.65 -8.10
CA TYR A 178 15.04 0.21 -9.02
C TYR A 178 13.54 0.18 -8.79
N ASP A 179 12.88 1.31 -8.52
CA ASP A 179 11.48 1.37 -8.10
C ASP A 179 10.52 0.49 -8.92
N PHE A 180 10.72 0.40 -10.24
CA PHE A 180 10.02 -0.56 -11.09
C PHE A 180 10.96 -1.39 -11.95
N ALA A 181 10.69 -2.69 -12.03
CA ALA A 181 11.45 -3.63 -12.84
C ALA A 181 10.55 -4.66 -13.54
N ALA A 182 10.73 -4.81 -14.85
CA ALA A 182 10.08 -5.87 -15.63
C ALA A 182 11.02 -6.36 -16.73
N GLY A 183 11.34 -7.66 -16.75
CA GLY A 183 12.27 -8.23 -17.73
C GLY A 183 13.63 -7.50 -17.75
N ASN A 184 13.99 -6.92 -18.89
CA ASN A 184 15.20 -6.09 -19.07
C ASN A 184 14.94 -4.58 -18.93
N GLN A 185 13.78 -4.17 -18.43
CA GLN A 185 13.40 -2.77 -18.26
C GLN A 185 13.51 -2.37 -16.79
N ARG A 186 14.11 -1.22 -16.51
CA ARG A 186 14.22 -0.60 -15.19
C ARG A 186 13.75 0.85 -15.25
N LEU A 187 12.97 1.24 -14.26
CA LEU A 187 12.51 2.60 -14.07
C LEU A 187 12.83 3.02 -12.65
N GLU A 188 13.60 4.10 -12.53
CA GLU A 188 13.95 4.74 -11.26
C GLU A 188 13.21 6.07 -11.17
N VAL A 189 12.48 6.29 -10.08
CA VAL A 189 11.76 7.53 -9.79
C VAL A 189 12.59 8.39 -8.84
N LYS A 190 12.87 9.62 -9.26
CA LYS A 190 13.60 10.59 -8.48
C LYS A 190 12.72 11.81 -8.24
N ALA A 191 12.40 12.04 -6.97
CA ALA A 191 11.66 13.21 -6.52
C ALA A 191 12.57 14.23 -5.85
N THR A 192 12.24 15.51 -5.96
CA THR A 192 12.89 16.59 -5.20
C THR A 192 11.89 17.70 -4.87
N GLY A 193 11.96 18.26 -3.67
CA GLY A 193 11.23 19.48 -3.30
C GLY A 193 11.98 20.77 -3.61
N GLY A 194 13.15 20.68 -4.25
CA GLY A 194 13.99 21.82 -4.59
C GLY A 194 13.61 22.49 -5.92
N LYS A 195 14.14 23.69 -6.16
CA LYS A 195 13.96 24.43 -7.43
C LYS A 195 14.72 23.84 -8.61
N THR A 196 15.70 22.98 -8.36
CA THR A 196 16.55 22.34 -9.37
C THR A 196 16.47 20.83 -9.26
N ARG A 197 16.67 20.12 -10.39
CA ARG A 197 16.57 18.65 -10.48
C ARG A 197 17.81 17.95 -9.93
N ARG A 198 18.16 18.26 -8.69
CA ARG A 198 19.26 17.62 -7.97
C ARG A 198 18.76 16.39 -7.26
N HIS A 199 19.27 15.22 -7.64
CA HIS A 199 18.84 13.94 -7.10
C HIS A 199 20.02 13.10 -6.64
N HIS A 200 19.82 12.38 -5.54
CA HIS A 200 20.78 11.41 -5.04
C HIS A 200 20.69 10.12 -5.83
N PHE A 201 21.84 9.59 -6.25
CA PHE A 201 21.99 8.30 -6.89
C PHE A 201 23.03 7.45 -6.15
N ALA A 202 22.78 6.15 -6.08
CA ALA A 202 23.86 5.19 -5.92
C ALA A 202 24.42 4.83 -7.31
N LEU A 203 25.73 4.60 -7.42
CA LEU A 203 26.38 4.28 -8.70
C LEU A 203 25.72 3.08 -9.38
N GLU A 204 25.38 2.06 -8.60
CA GLU A 204 24.71 0.82 -9.04
C GLU A 204 23.41 1.10 -9.80
N GLN A 205 22.65 2.13 -9.39
CA GLN A 205 21.42 2.53 -10.08
C GLN A 205 21.72 3.02 -11.50
N LEU A 206 22.88 3.61 -11.75
CA LEU A 206 23.28 4.13 -13.06
C LEU A 206 24.19 3.20 -13.86
N THR A 207 24.45 1.98 -13.35
CA THR A 207 25.25 0.94 -14.02
C THR A 207 24.45 -0.36 -14.14
N PRO A 208 23.30 -0.36 -14.85
CA PRO A 208 22.53 -1.57 -15.05
C PRO A 208 23.32 -2.61 -15.86
N PRO A 209 23.04 -3.91 -15.70
CA PRO A 209 23.67 -4.96 -16.49
C PRO A 209 23.51 -4.76 -18.00
N ASN A 210 24.38 -5.38 -18.79
CA ASN A 210 24.29 -5.32 -20.25
C ASN A 210 22.89 -5.74 -20.75
N LYS A 211 22.38 -5.02 -21.76
CA LYS A 211 21.04 -5.21 -22.37
C LYS A 211 19.84 -4.82 -21.50
N VAL A 212 20.08 -4.26 -20.31
CA VAL A 212 19.03 -3.63 -19.49
C VAL A 212 18.84 -2.18 -19.93
N GLN A 213 17.58 -1.81 -20.16
CA GLN A 213 17.17 -0.44 -20.46
C GLN A 213 16.80 0.25 -19.14
N LEU A 214 17.37 1.43 -18.91
CA LEU A 214 17.13 2.24 -17.71
C LEU A 214 16.51 3.58 -18.10
N LEU A 215 15.34 3.85 -17.54
CA LEU A 215 14.68 5.14 -17.62
C LEU A 215 14.65 5.79 -16.23
N ILE A 216 14.92 7.09 -16.15
CA ILE A 216 14.78 7.87 -14.93
C ILE A 216 13.55 8.76 -15.06
N ALA A 217 12.60 8.67 -14.13
CA ALA A 217 11.50 9.61 -13.98
C ALA A 217 11.88 10.65 -12.93
N SER A 218 12.21 11.88 -13.35
CA SER A 218 12.51 13.00 -12.46
C SER A 218 11.27 13.89 -12.28
N VAL A 219 10.84 14.09 -11.05
CA VAL A 219 9.70 14.95 -10.71
C VAL A 219 10.08 15.97 -9.64
N ILE A 220 9.56 17.19 -9.76
CA ILE A 220 9.62 18.21 -8.72
C ILE A 220 8.30 18.16 -7.96
N VAL A 221 8.38 17.98 -6.64
CA VAL A 221 7.23 17.78 -5.78
C VAL A 221 7.02 19.03 -4.93
N GLU A 222 5.83 19.62 -5.02
CA GLU A 222 5.46 20.82 -4.29
C GLU A 222 4.31 20.52 -3.33
N ARG A 223 4.41 20.99 -2.08
CA ARG A 223 3.33 20.84 -1.10
C ARG A 223 2.14 21.72 -1.49
N SER A 224 0.94 21.16 -1.40
CA SER A 224 -0.31 21.88 -1.68
C SER A 224 -1.44 21.31 -0.85
N SER A 225 -2.17 22.17 -0.13
CA SER A 225 -3.34 21.75 0.66
C SER A 225 -4.46 21.16 -0.23
N GLY A 226 -4.59 21.67 -1.45
CA GLY A 226 -5.49 21.13 -2.49
C GLY A 226 -4.92 19.96 -3.29
N GLY A 227 -3.72 19.49 -2.95
CA GLY A 227 -3.03 18.38 -3.62
C GLY A 227 -3.62 17.00 -3.30
N ALA A 228 -2.82 15.96 -3.52
CA ALA A 228 -3.14 14.58 -3.11
C ALA A 228 -2.12 14.08 -2.09
N SER A 229 -2.56 13.27 -1.13
CA SER A 229 -1.70 12.54 -0.20
C SER A 229 -1.26 11.20 -0.78
N VAL A 230 -0.39 10.49 -0.06
CA VAL A 230 -0.05 9.09 -0.41
C VAL A 230 -1.30 8.23 -0.35
N MET A 231 -2.15 8.42 0.67
CA MET A 231 -3.39 7.64 0.81
C MET A 231 -4.38 7.91 -0.33
N ASP A 232 -4.51 9.15 -0.79
CA ASP A 232 -5.36 9.48 -1.94
C ASP A 232 -4.90 8.75 -3.22
N LEU A 233 -3.57 8.65 -3.42
CA LEU A 233 -3.00 7.94 -4.56
C LEU A 233 -3.17 6.43 -4.44
N VAL A 234 -2.98 5.85 -3.26
CA VAL A 234 -3.24 4.43 -2.99
C VAL A 234 -4.71 4.09 -3.25
N ASP A 235 -5.64 4.91 -2.78
CA ASP A 235 -7.07 4.74 -3.03
C ASP A 235 -7.41 4.78 -4.53
N SER A 236 -6.81 5.72 -5.26
CA SER A 236 -6.96 5.84 -6.72
C SER A 236 -6.41 4.62 -7.47
N ILE A 237 -5.24 4.13 -7.08
CA ILE A 237 -4.63 2.92 -7.67
C ILE A 237 -5.48 1.70 -7.35
N ARG A 238 -5.91 1.53 -6.09
CA ARG A 238 -6.78 0.43 -5.66
C ARG A 238 -8.06 0.37 -6.50
N SER A 239 -8.68 1.52 -6.75
CA SER A 239 -9.88 1.60 -7.58
C SER A 239 -9.63 1.14 -9.02
N GLN A 240 -8.46 1.43 -9.59
CA GLN A 240 -8.04 0.98 -10.92
C GLN A 240 -7.63 -0.50 -10.94
N LEU A 241 -7.25 -1.07 -9.80
CA LEU A 241 -6.94 -2.48 -9.60
C LEU A 241 -8.18 -3.32 -9.21
N ALA A 242 -9.39 -2.76 -9.33
CA ALA A 242 -10.63 -3.47 -9.03
C ALA A 242 -10.69 -4.80 -9.81
N GLY A 243 -10.89 -5.91 -9.09
CA GLY A 243 -10.88 -7.27 -9.65
C GLY A 243 -9.52 -7.99 -9.57
N ILE A 244 -8.45 -7.34 -9.10
CA ILE A 244 -7.15 -7.98 -8.83
C ILE A 244 -6.74 -7.75 -7.36
N PRO A 245 -7.53 -8.25 -6.39
CA PRO A 245 -7.39 -7.86 -4.98
C PRO A 245 -6.05 -8.23 -4.37
N LYS A 246 -5.42 -9.32 -4.81
CA LYS A 246 -4.07 -9.71 -4.37
C LYS A 246 -3.00 -8.70 -4.79
N LEU A 247 -3.17 -8.04 -5.93
CA LEU A 247 -2.25 -7.00 -6.39
C LEU A 247 -2.52 -5.67 -5.68
N ALA A 248 -3.79 -5.32 -5.47
CA ALA A 248 -4.16 -4.16 -4.64
C ALA A 248 -3.59 -4.28 -3.22
N LEU A 249 -3.70 -5.46 -2.60
CA LEU A 249 -3.10 -5.71 -1.29
C LEU A 249 -1.57 -5.60 -1.31
N ALA A 250 -0.91 -6.02 -2.39
CA ALA A 250 0.54 -5.87 -2.52
C ALA A 250 0.96 -4.39 -2.58
N VAL A 251 0.20 -3.54 -3.29
CA VAL A 251 0.44 -2.08 -3.32
C VAL A 251 0.30 -1.47 -1.92
N GLU A 252 -0.76 -1.83 -1.18
CA GLU A 252 -0.98 -1.39 0.20
C GLU A 252 0.19 -1.80 1.12
N GLN A 253 0.71 -3.02 0.97
CA GLN A 253 1.84 -3.52 1.75
C GLN A 253 3.15 -2.76 1.50
N VAL A 254 3.46 -2.48 0.22
CA VAL A 254 4.66 -1.72 -0.14
C VAL A 254 4.54 -0.28 0.36
N ALA A 255 3.37 0.34 0.25
CA ALA A 255 3.13 1.68 0.79
C ALA A 255 3.30 1.71 2.32
N ALA A 256 2.67 0.77 3.04
CA ALA A 256 2.78 0.67 4.51
C ALA A 256 4.21 0.44 4.99
N SER A 257 4.94 -0.47 4.35
CA SER A 257 6.35 -0.76 4.69
C SER A 257 7.31 0.36 4.34
N THR A 258 6.97 1.18 3.34
CA THR A 258 7.76 2.37 3.01
C THR A 258 7.52 3.50 4.01
N LEU A 259 6.26 3.74 4.37
CA LEU A 259 5.86 4.79 5.31
C LEU A 259 6.28 4.48 6.75
N GLY A 260 6.20 3.22 7.20
CA GLY A 260 6.50 2.88 8.58
C GLY A 260 5.73 3.76 9.58
N THR A 261 6.42 4.27 10.60
CA THR A 261 5.87 5.20 11.60
C THR A 261 5.42 6.55 11.02
N ASP A 262 5.84 6.91 9.80
CA ASP A 262 5.44 8.15 9.11
C ASP A 262 4.08 8.01 8.39
N TRP A 263 3.37 6.90 8.57
CA TRP A 263 2.08 6.67 7.92
C TRP A 263 1.04 7.77 8.15
N ARG A 264 1.06 8.45 9.32
CA ARG A 264 0.20 9.60 9.60
C ARG A 264 0.50 10.77 8.66
N LEU A 265 1.77 11.02 8.40
CA LEU A 265 2.19 12.02 7.42
C LEU A 265 1.80 11.58 6.00
N GLY A 266 1.86 10.29 5.68
CA GLY A 266 1.32 9.76 4.40
C GLY A 266 -0.17 10.05 4.19
N HIS A 267 -0.94 10.21 5.27
CA HIS A 267 -2.35 10.63 5.23
C HIS A 267 -2.52 12.15 5.12
N LEU A 268 -1.66 12.92 5.81
CA LEU A 268 -1.81 14.37 5.99
C LEU A 268 -1.05 15.23 4.97
N ASP A 269 0.16 14.82 4.59
CA ASP A 269 0.99 15.54 3.64
C ASP A 269 0.41 15.42 2.23
N ARG A 270 0.18 16.57 1.60
CA ARG A 270 -0.44 16.67 0.28
C ARG A 270 0.45 17.44 -0.67
N PHE A 271 0.49 16.96 -1.91
CA PHE A 271 1.36 17.49 -2.95
C PHE A 271 0.61 17.79 -4.25
N ASP A 272 1.05 18.82 -4.96
CA ASP A 272 0.37 19.36 -6.14
C ASP A 272 0.51 18.44 -7.36
N LEU A 273 -0.62 17.87 -7.79
CA LEU A 273 -0.67 16.97 -8.94
C LEU A 273 -0.36 17.66 -10.28
N HIS A 274 -0.71 18.94 -10.42
CA HIS A 274 -0.50 19.70 -11.65
C HIS A 274 0.96 20.14 -11.79
N ALA A 275 1.57 20.61 -10.69
CA ALA A 275 3.00 20.90 -10.65
C ALA A 275 3.84 19.64 -10.90
N ALA A 276 3.45 18.50 -10.31
CA ALA A 276 4.09 17.21 -10.58
C ALA A 276 3.95 16.79 -12.06
N ALA A 277 2.77 16.97 -12.67
CA ALA A 277 2.55 16.65 -14.08
C ALA A 277 3.43 17.50 -15.01
N THR A 278 3.48 18.80 -14.74
CA THR A 278 4.23 19.77 -15.55
C THR A 278 5.73 19.61 -15.38
N SER A 279 6.18 19.13 -14.21
CA SER A 279 7.59 18.93 -13.91
C SER A 279 8.08 17.51 -14.18
N LEU A 280 7.23 16.54 -14.50
CA LEU A 280 7.70 15.18 -14.78
C LEU A 280 8.56 15.16 -16.04
N ARG A 281 9.78 14.61 -15.94
CA ARG A 281 10.67 14.37 -17.07
C ARG A 281 11.14 12.93 -17.07
N PHE A 282 11.11 12.31 -18.23
CA PHE A 282 11.74 11.01 -18.46
C PHE A 282 13.11 11.21 -19.09
N LEU A 283 14.14 10.60 -18.53
CA LEU A 283 15.53 10.80 -18.92
C LEU A 283 16.18 9.44 -19.20
N ASN A 284 17.00 9.39 -20.25
CA ASN A 284 17.74 8.18 -20.59
C ASN A 284 18.82 7.91 -19.53
N GLY A 285 18.73 6.79 -18.81
CA GLY A 285 19.65 6.45 -17.71
C GLY A 285 21.14 6.52 -18.08
N PRO A 286 21.56 5.95 -19.23
CA PRO A 286 22.92 6.08 -19.74
C PRO A 286 23.42 7.51 -20.00
N ALA A 287 22.52 8.49 -20.19
CA ALA A 287 22.87 9.89 -20.39
C ALA A 287 23.03 10.67 -19.06
N VAL A 288 22.68 10.06 -17.92
CA VAL A 288 22.85 10.69 -16.61
C VAL A 288 24.32 10.77 -16.25
N PRO A 289 24.84 11.98 -15.91
CA PRO A 289 26.22 12.11 -15.44
C PRO A 289 26.47 11.24 -14.21
N ARG A 290 27.58 10.50 -14.23
CA ARG A 290 27.97 9.60 -13.15
C ARG A 290 29.47 9.61 -12.95
N VAL A 291 29.89 9.27 -11.74
CA VAL A 291 31.30 8.97 -11.45
C VAL A 291 31.74 7.74 -12.25
N SER A 292 33.05 7.58 -12.44
CA SER A 292 33.62 6.42 -13.14
C SER A 292 33.13 5.11 -12.51
N SER A 293 32.80 4.13 -13.34
CA SER A 293 32.51 2.76 -12.91
C SER A 293 33.77 1.95 -12.62
N ASP A 294 34.95 2.48 -12.95
CA ASP A 294 36.25 1.92 -12.59
C ASP A 294 36.62 2.34 -11.17
N ILE A 295 36.01 1.66 -10.20
CA ILE A 295 36.26 1.85 -8.77
C ILE A 295 37.06 0.66 -8.21
N PRO A 296 37.98 0.88 -7.26
CA PRO A 296 38.70 -0.21 -6.60
C PRO A 296 37.72 -1.21 -5.95
N PRO A 297 38.03 -2.52 -5.95
CA PRO A 297 37.13 -3.55 -5.43
C PRO A 297 36.84 -3.41 -3.93
N GLU A 298 37.67 -2.69 -3.19
CA GLU A 298 37.47 -2.39 -1.76
C GLU A 298 36.48 -1.23 -1.52
N VAL A 299 36.05 -0.51 -2.56
CA VAL A 299 35.11 0.60 -2.47
C VAL A 299 33.71 0.15 -2.84
N SER A 300 32.75 0.35 -1.94
CA SER A 300 31.32 0.01 -2.13
C SER A 300 30.41 1.19 -1.77
N GLU A 301 29.12 1.08 -2.13
CA GLU A 301 28.07 2.05 -1.78
C GLU A 301 28.34 3.50 -2.23
N VAL A 302 28.89 3.67 -3.43
CA VAL A 302 29.20 4.99 -3.98
C VAL A 302 27.91 5.79 -4.21
N ARG A 303 27.73 6.88 -3.47
CA ARG A 303 26.55 7.77 -3.53
C ARG A 303 26.95 9.19 -3.89
N PHE A 304 26.17 9.83 -4.77
CA PHE A 304 26.43 11.19 -5.25
C PHE A 304 25.14 11.92 -5.62
N VAL A 305 25.23 13.24 -5.80
CA VAL A 305 24.11 14.08 -6.26
C VAL A 305 24.39 14.55 -7.67
N VAL A 306 23.41 14.37 -8.56
CA VAL A 306 23.50 14.82 -9.95
C VAL A 306 22.44 15.88 -10.19
N ASP A 307 22.81 16.97 -10.86
CA ASP A 307 21.86 17.91 -11.44
C ASP A 307 21.43 17.41 -12.81
N LEU A 308 20.17 17.02 -12.93
CA LEU A 308 19.58 16.48 -14.16
C LEU A 308 19.05 17.57 -15.10
N SER A 309 19.21 18.85 -14.77
CA SER A 309 18.62 19.95 -15.55
C SER A 309 19.11 20.00 -17.00
N GLY A 310 20.35 19.57 -17.25
CA GLY A 310 20.96 19.50 -18.58
C GLY A 310 20.91 18.13 -19.25
N VAL A 311 20.28 17.12 -18.63
CA VAL A 311 20.16 15.78 -19.21
C VAL A 311 19.02 15.78 -20.23
N PRO A 312 19.24 15.29 -21.46
CA PRO A 312 18.19 15.28 -22.47
C PRO A 312 17.03 14.38 -22.08
N GLU A 313 15.82 14.85 -22.36
CA GLU A 313 14.61 14.05 -22.19
C GLU A 313 14.60 12.90 -23.20
N SER A 314 14.09 11.76 -22.74
CA SER A 314 13.86 10.57 -23.54
C SER A 314 12.42 10.14 -23.28
N PRO A 315 11.50 10.31 -24.24
CA PRO A 315 10.13 9.87 -24.02
C PRO A 315 10.11 8.36 -23.75
N PRO A 316 9.18 7.86 -22.92
CA PRO A 316 9.09 6.43 -22.63
C PRO A 316 8.98 5.57 -23.90
N THR A 317 8.34 6.10 -24.95
CA THR A 317 8.17 5.46 -26.26
C THR A 317 9.45 5.29 -27.07
N ALA A 318 10.53 6.00 -26.71
CA ALA A 318 11.84 5.80 -27.33
C ALA A 318 12.51 4.48 -26.88
N LEU A 319 12.03 3.89 -25.78
CA LEU A 319 12.50 2.62 -25.26
C LEU A 319 11.50 1.50 -25.58
N VAL A 320 12.00 0.28 -25.75
CA VAL A 320 11.19 -0.86 -26.17
C VAL A 320 10.79 -1.68 -24.96
N GLY A 321 9.49 -1.97 -24.86
CA GLY A 321 8.95 -2.98 -23.96
C GLY A 321 7.77 -2.47 -23.16
N GLU A 322 7.06 -3.41 -22.54
CA GLU A 322 5.74 -3.16 -21.97
C GLU A 322 5.77 -2.18 -20.79
N LEU A 323 6.82 -2.19 -19.94
CA LEU A 323 6.93 -1.29 -18.79
C LEU A 323 6.86 0.19 -19.19
N PHE A 324 7.65 0.59 -20.19
CA PHE A 324 7.71 1.98 -20.65
C PHE A 324 6.47 2.37 -21.46
N GLY A 325 5.84 1.41 -22.16
CA GLY A 325 4.58 1.63 -22.85
C GLY A 325 3.43 2.07 -21.93
N CYS A 326 3.51 1.73 -20.63
CA CYS A 326 2.55 2.15 -19.62
C CYS A 326 2.62 3.63 -19.27
N LEU A 327 3.76 4.29 -19.49
CA LEU A 327 4.05 5.63 -18.94
C LEU A 327 3.64 6.78 -19.86
N ASP A 328 3.48 6.49 -21.16
CA ASP A 328 3.06 7.44 -22.16
C ASP A 328 1.55 7.72 -21.96
N ARG A 329 1.08 8.97 -21.98
CA ARG A 329 -0.36 9.33 -21.99
C ARG A 329 -0.62 10.32 -23.11
#